data_AF-A0A151TTW3-F1
#
_entry.id   AF-A0A151TTW3-F1
#
_cell.length_a   1.000
_cell.length_b   1.000
_cell.length_c   1.000
_cell.angle_alpha   90.00
_cell.angle_beta   90.00
_cell.angle_gamma   90.00
#
_symmetry.space_group_name_H-M   'P 1'
#
loop_
_entity.id
_entity.type
_entity.pdbx_description
1 polymer ?
#
loop_
_entity_poly.entity_id
_entity_poly.type
_entity_poly.pdbx_seq_one_letter_code
_entity_poly.pdbx_strand_id
1 'polypeptide(L)'
;MSNAAERPVNGDAEDDDEDEGGDLEAWERTYAEDRSWEALQEDESGLLRPIDNTAIYHAQYRRRLRNLASKAATARIQKGLIRYLYIVVDLSKAASERDFRPSRMAVIGKQVEAFIREFFDQNPLSHVGLVTIKDGIAHCLTELGGSPESHIKALMGKLECSGDASLQNALELVLGYLNQIPSYGHREVLVLYSALSTCDPGDLMETIQKCKKSKIRCSVIGLAAEMFVCKHLCQETGGTYSVALDESHFKELILEHAPPPPAIAEYATANLIKMGFPQRSAEGSVAICTCHEEAKTGGGYTCPRCKVRVCELPTECRICGLTLISSPHLARSYHHLFPIVMFDEVSPSSQNDPSFSFSNTCFGCQQSLNSQGNKPGLSVICPKCKQQFCLDCDIYIHESLHNCPGCESSRHSKSVTA
;
A
#
# COMPACT_ATOMS: atom_id res chain seq x y z
N MET A 1 -45.24 -32.44 -31.91
CA MET A 1 -44.90 -33.49 -32.88
C MET A 1 -43.43 -33.27 -33.22
N SER A 2 -42.51 -33.82 -32.40
CA SER A 2 -41.83 -35.13 -32.61
C SER A 2 -40.83 -35.02 -33.78
N ASN A 3 -39.50 -35.11 -33.63
CA ASN A 3 -38.63 -36.05 -32.90
C ASN A 3 -37.24 -35.37 -32.72
N ALA A 4 -36.58 -35.42 -31.56
CA ALA A 4 -35.85 -36.54 -30.94
C ALA A 4 -34.47 -36.83 -31.59
N ALA A 5 -33.45 -36.48 -30.80
CA ALA A 5 -32.09 -37.00 -30.63
C ALA A 5 -31.48 -37.96 -31.67
N GLU A 6 -30.25 -37.62 -32.11
CA GLU A 6 -29.20 -38.59 -32.47
C GLU A 6 -27.79 -38.02 -32.16
N ARG A 7 -27.00 -38.79 -31.42
CA ARG A 7 -25.53 -38.80 -31.31
C ARG A 7 -25.15 -40.30 -31.19
N PRO A 8 -23.91 -40.75 -31.49
CA PRO A 8 -22.79 -40.12 -32.19
C PRO A 8 -22.19 -41.03 -33.29
N VAL A 9 -21.24 -40.52 -34.10
CA VAL A 9 -20.32 -41.36 -34.88
C VAL A 9 -18.89 -40.90 -34.64
N ASN A 10 -18.10 -41.81 -34.08
CA ASN A 10 -16.64 -41.69 -33.95
C ASN A 10 -15.99 -41.63 -35.32
N GLY A 11 -15.06 -40.69 -35.49
CA GLY A 11 -14.10 -40.66 -36.58
C GLY A 11 -12.80 -40.10 -36.04
N ASP A 12 -11.82 -40.98 -35.88
CA ASP A 12 -10.45 -40.67 -35.49
C ASP A 12 -9.81 -39.75 -36.55
N ALA A 13 -9.32 -38.60 -36.12
CA ALA A 13 -8.30 -37.82 -36.81
C ALA A 13 -7.45 -37.16 -35.73
N GLU A 14 -6.25 -37.71 -35.58
CA GLU A 14 -5.13 -37.12 -34.86
C GLU A 14 -4.80 -35.76 -35.48
N ASP A 15 -4.83 -34.70 -34.69
CA ASP A 15 -4.02 -33.50 -34.91
C ASP A 15 -3.60 -32.99 -33.53
N ASP A 16 -2.30 -33.10 -33.29
CA ASP A 16 -1.56 -32.56 -32.16
C ASP A 16 -1.60 -31.03 -32.19
N ASP A 17 -2.26 -30.40 -31.21
CA ASP A 17 -1.99 -29.03 -30.81
C ASP A 17 -1.71 -29.02 -29.30
N GLU A 18 -0.42 -28.96 -28.96
CA GLU A 18 0.12 -28.75 -27.63
C GLU A 18 -0.24 -27.33 -27.12
N ASP A 19 -1.38 -27.19 -26.44
CA ASP A 19 -1.67 -26.02 -25.61
C ASP A 19 -1.23 -26.29 -24.16
N GLU A 20 -0.07 -25.73 -23.79
CA GLU A 20 0.42 -25.60 -22.41
C GLU A 20 -0.51 -24.68 -21.58
N GLY A 21 -1.65 -25.22 -21.16
CA GLY A 21 -2.58 -24.60 -20.23
C GLY A 21 -2.64 -25.39 -18.92
N GLY A 22 -2.07 -24.82 -17.86
CA GLY A 22 -1.97 -25.42 -16.53
C GLY A 22 -3.24 -26.12 -16.04
N ASP A 23 -3.04 -27.35 -15.60
CA ASP A 23 -3.99 -28.36 -15.15
C ASP A 23 -4.97 -27.85 -14.08
N LEU A 24 -6.13 -27.34 -14.53
CA LEU A 24 -7.36 -27.30 -13.74
C LEU A 24 -8.16 -28.56 -14.07
N GLU A 25 -8.42 -29.38 -13.06
CA GLU A 25 -9.14 -30.65 -13.19
C GLU A 25 -10.53 -30.40 -13.82
N ALA A 26 -11.02 -31.33 -14.65
CA ALA A 26 -12.23 -31.14 -15.46
C ALA A 26 -13.50 -30.78 -14.66
N TRP A 27 -13.55 -31.07 -13.36
CA TRP A 27 -14.64 -30.67 -12.47
C TRP A 27 -14.53 -29.22 -11.97
N GLU A 28 -13.33 -28.64 -11.86
CA GLU A 28 -13.15 -27.21 -11.57
C GLU A 28 -13.62 -26.37 -12.76
N ARG A 29 -13.38 -26.83 -13.99
CA ARG A 29 -13.81 -26.16 -15.23
C ARG A 29 -15.33 -26.15 -15.41
N THR A 30 -16.00 -27.24 -15.03
CA THR A 30 -17.46 -27.38 -15.15
C THR A 30 -18.23 -26.42 -14.22
N TYR A 31 -17.67 -26.09 -13.04
CA TYR A 31 -18.35 -25.25 -12.05
C TYR A 31 -17.88 -23.79 -11.99
N ALA A 32 -16.78 -23.45 -12.66
CA ALA A 32 -16.24 -22.09 -12.67
C ALA A 32 -17.15 -21.10 -13.42
N GLU A 33 -17.84 -21.55 -14.47
CA GLU A 33 -18.77 -20.72 -15.25
C GLU A 33 -20.20 -20.70 -14.66
N ASP A 34 -20.52 -21.63 -13.74
CA ASP A 34 -21.88 -21.85 -13.26
C ASP A 34 -22.28 -21.05 -11.99
N ARG A 35 -21.35 -20.42 -11.27
CA ARG A 35 -21.66 -19.69 -10.01
C ARG A 35 -22.27 -18.30 -10.20
N SER A 36 -23.12 -18.13 -11.20
CA SER A 36 -23.84 -16.87 -11.46
C SER A 36 -24.67 -16.38 -10.25
N TRP A 37 -25.08 -17.28 -9.34
CA TRP A 37 -25.81 -16.98 -8.11
C TRP A 37 -24.99 -16.29 -7.02
N GLU A 38 -23.66 -16.39 -7.01
CA GLU A 38 -22.81 -15.66 -6.04
C GLU A 38 -22.80 -14.15 -6.32
N ALA A 39 -23.16 -13.74 -7.54
CA ALA A 39 -23.26 -12.35 -7.96
C ALA A 39 -24.68 -11.76 -7.83
N LEU A 40 -25.63 -12.48 -7.20
CA LEU A 40 -27.02 -12.06 -7.07
C LEU A 40 -27.38 -11.77 -5.60
N GLN A 41 -28.09 -10.66 -5.37
CA GLN A 41 -28.65 -10.25 -4.09
C GLN A 41 -30.17 -10.12 -4.22
N GLU A 42 -30.92 -10.62 -3.24
CA GLU A 42 -32.36 -10.43 -3.16
C GLU A 42 -32.69 -8.99 -2.73
N ASP A 43 -33.58 -8.32 -3.48
CA ASP A 43 -34.12 -7.02 -3.09
C ASP A 43 -35.25 -7.14 -2.05
N GLU A 44 -35.75 -6.01 -1.53
CA GLU A 44 -36.85 -5.98 -0.53
C GLU A 44 -38.16 -6.63 -1.03
N SER A 45 -38.28 -6.86 -2.34
CA SER A 45 -39.42 -7.56 -2.96
C SER A 45 -39.16 -9.04 -3.23
N GLY A 46 -37.98 -9.56 -2.86
CA GLY A 46 -37.57 -10.95 -3.08
C GLY A 46 -37.15 -11.26 -4.52
N LEU A 47 -36.88 -10.24 -5.35
CA LEU A 47 -36.31 -10.43 -6.69
C LEU A 47 -34.78 -10.38 -6.63
N LEU A 48 -34.16 -11.32 -7.36
CA LEU A 48 -32.71 -11.37 -7.52
C LEU A 48 -32.24 -10.25 -8.44
N ARG A 49 -31.26 -9.46 -7.97
CA ARG A 49 -30.54 -8.45 -8.75
C ARG A 49 -29.05 -8.71 -8.72
N PRO A 50 -28.31 -8.34 -9.78
CA PRO A 50 -26.86 -8.30 -9.71
C PRO A 50 -26.40 -7.45 -8.53
N ILE A 51 -25.38 -7.93 -7.81
CA ILE A 51 -24.74 -7.16 -6.74
C ILE A 51 -24.20 -5.86 -7.35
N ASP A 52 -24.61 -4.73 -6.79
CA ASP A 52 -24.05 -3.44 -7.15
C ASP A 52 -22.67 -3.29 -6.50
N ASN A 53 -21.66 -3.87 -7.17
CA ASN A 53 -20.27 -3.80 -6.76
C ASN A 53 -19.79 -2.35 -6.61
N THR A 54 -20.34 -1.42 -7.38
CA THR A 54 -19.97 0.01 -7.29
C THR A 54 -20.48 0.62 -6.00
N ALA A 55 -21.73 0.36 -5.61
CA ALA A 55 -22.29 0.83 -4.35
C ALA A 55 -21.58 0.22 -3.14
N ILE A 56 -21.25 -1.09 -3.18
CA ILE A 56 -20.48 -1.74 -2.11
C ILE A 56 -19.09 -1.13 -1.98
N TYR A 57 -18.40 -0.96 -3.10
CA TYR A 57 -17.08 -0.34 -3.15
C TYR A 57 -17.11 1.08 -2.55
N HIS A 58 -18.07 1.92 -2.98
CA HIS A 58 -18.25 3.26 -2.43
C HIS A 58 -18.54 3.24 -0.93
N ALA A 59 -19.39 2.33 -0.45
CA ALA A 59 -19.72 2.21 0.97
C ALA A 59 -18.51 1.77 1.82
N GLN A 60 -17.74 0.79 1.34
CA GLN A 60 -16.50 0.34 1.97
C GLN A 60 -15.46 1.46 2.00
N TYR A 61 -15.25 2.15 0.88
CA TYR A 61 -14.37 3.31 0.78
C TYR A 61 -14.74 4.40 1.79
N ARG A 62 -16.02 4.79 1.87
CA ARG A 62 -16.50 5.81 2.82
C ARG A 62 -16.34 5.38 4.27
N ARG A 63 -16.53 4.09 4.58
CA ARG A 63 -16.28 3.53 5.91
C ARG A 63 -14.80 3.64 6.28
N ARG A 64 -13.90 3.33 5.33
CA ARG A 64 -12.45 3.48 5.49
C ARG A 64 -12.06 4.94 5.73
N LEU A 65 -12.60 5.86 4.94
CA LEU A 65 -12.36 7.30 5.09
C LEU A 65 -12.83 7.83 6.45
N ARG A 66 -14.01 7.40 6.93
CA ARG A 66 -14.51 7.74 8.26
C ARG A 66 -13.59 7.23 9.37
N ASN A 67 -13.09 6.00 9.24
CA ASN A 67 -12.14 5.43 10.21
C ASN A 67 -10.80 6.18 10.21
N LEU A 68 -10.31 6.60 9.05
CA LEU A 68 -9.09 7.41 8.93
C LEU A 68 -9.31 8.82 9.50
N ALA A 69 -10.45 9.44 9.19
CA ALA A 69 -10.81 10.77 9.66
C ALA A 69 -11.02 10.80 11.19
N SER A 70 -11.63 9.78 11.78
CA SER A 70 -11.79 9.68 13.25
C SER A 70 -10.45 9.50 13.97
N LYS A 71 -9.54 8.69 13.39
CA LYS A 71 -8.15 8.57 13.85
C LYS A 71 -7.36 9.87 13.70
N ALA A 72 -7.61 10.65 12.64
CA ALA A 72 -6.90 11.91 12.38
C ALA A 72 -7.45 13.10 13.18
N ALA A 73 -8.77 13.15 13.43
CA ALA A 73 -9.44 14.23 14.15
C ALA A 73 -9.13 14.25 15.66
N THR A 74 -8.67 13.13 16.21
CA THR A 74 -8.44 12.96 17.65
C THR A 74 -7.09 13.48 18.14
N ALA A 75 -6.17 13.90 17.28
CA ALA A 75 -4.95 14.54 17.77
C ALA A 75 -4.30 15.50 16.76
N ARG A 76 -3.62 16.53 17.30
CA ARG A 76 -2.53 17.23 16.61
C ARG A 76 -1.37 16.24 16.46
N ILE A 77 -1.52 15.30 15.53
CA ILE A 77 -0.65 14.13 15.39
C ILE A 77 0.62 14.56 14.68
N GLN A 78 1.76 14.41 15.37
CA GLN A 78 3.04 14.37 14.70
C GLN A 78 3.12 13.06 13.89
N LYS A 79 3.45 13.17 12.60
CA LYS A 79 3.64 12.01 11.72
C LYS A 79 5.12 11.74 11.53
N GLY A 80 5.48 10.46 11.48
CA GLY A 80 6.82 10.01 11.16
C GLY A 80 7.09 10.04 9.66
N LEU A 81 7.58 11.16 9.14
CA LEU A 81 7.81 11.30 7.69
C LEU A 81 9.01 10.48 7.18
N ILE A 82 10.04 10.32 8.00
CA ILE A 82 11.24 9.54 7.65
C ILE A 82 11.11 8.18 8.30
N ARG A 83 10.77 7.17 7.49
CA ARG A 83 10.54 5.81 7.96
C ARG A 83 11.64 4.89 7.47
N TYR A 84 12.05 3.97 8.31
CA TYR A 84 12.98 2.90 7.99
C TYR A 84 12.23 1.60 8.23
N LEU A 85 11.74 1.02 7.14
CA LEU A 85 10.86 -0.14 7.16
C LEU A 85 11.64 -1.38 6.73
N TYR A 86 11.70 -2.38 7.59
CA TYR A 86 12.06 -3.73 7.15
C TYR A 86 10.80 -4.53 6.85
N ILE A 87 10.71 -5.08 5.64
CA ILE A 87 9.68 -6.06 5.28
C ILE A 87 10.29 -7.43 5.46
N VAL A 88 9.71 -8.22 6.36
CA VAL A 88 10.10 -9.59 6.65
C VAL A 88 9.13 -10.52 5.93
N VAL A 89 9.63 -11.30 4.98
CA VAL A 89 8.83 -12.21 4.16
C VAL A 89 9.07 -13.65 4.60
N ASP A 90 8.01 -14.33 5.00
CA ASP A 90 8.05 -15.75 5.29
C ASP A 90 8.12 -16.58 4.01
N LEU A 91 9.27 -17.22 3.77
CA LEU A 91 9.50 -18.19 2.69
C LEU A 91 9.58 -19.64 3.22
N SER A 92 8.95 -19.93 4.35
CA SER A 92 8.84 -21.30 4.86
C SER A 92 7.99 -22.19 3.95
N LYS A 93 7.96 -23.49 4.25
CA LYS A 93 7.11 -24.46 3.56
C LYS A 93 5.63 -24.01 3.51
N ALA A 94 5.13 -23.34 4.55
CA ALA A 94 3.75 -22.87 4.61
C ALA A 94 3.42 -21.84 3.51
N ALA A 95 4.43 -21.13 2.99
CA ALA A 95 4.25 -20.15 1.91
C ALA A 95 4.12 -20.81 0.52
N SER A 96 4.37 -22.12 0.41
CA SER A 96 4.15 -22.89 -0.83
C SER A 96 2.71 -23.40 -0.99
N GLU A 97 1.87 -23.22 0.02
CA GLU A 97 0.45 -23.60 -0.04
C GLU A 97 -0.32 -22.82 -1.11
N ARG A 98 -1.40 -23.42 -1.61
CA ARG A 98 -2.17 -22.97 -2.78
C ARG A 98 -3.59 -22.51 -2.45
N ASP A 99 -3.84 -22.10 -1.22
CA ASP A 99 -5.08 -21.41 -0.81
C ASP A 99 -5.23 -20.06 -1.53
N PHE A 100 -4.11 -19.38 -1.79
CA PHE A 100 -4.00 -18.31 -2.78
C PHE A 100 -3.51 -18.88 -4.12
N ARG A 101 -4.05 -18.38 -5.24
CA ARG A 101 -3.65 -18.84 -6.59
C ARG A 101 -2.56 -17.93 -7.17
N PRO A 102 -1.46 -18.47 -7.75
CA PRO A 102 -1.12 -19.90 -7.85
C PRO A 102 -0.50 -20.48 -6.56
N SER A 103 0.07 -19.65 -5.69
CA SER A 103 0.53 -20.00 -4.33
C SER A 103 0.58 -18.76 -3.44
N ARG A 104 0.61 -18.92 -2.11
CA ARG A 104 0.82 -17.80 -1.17
C ARG A 104 2.05 -16.98 -1.54
N MET A 105 3.17 -17.65 -1.84
CA MET A 105 4.42 -17.00 -2.22
C MET A 105 4.28 -16.07 -3.42
N ALA A 106 3.64 -16.56 -4.49
CA ALA A 106 3.47 -15.79 -5.71
C ALA A 106 2.62 -14.54 -5.46
N VAL A 107 1.55 -14.68 -4.68
CA VAL A 107 0.72 -13.55 -4.28
C VAL A 107 1.50 -12.58 -3.39
N ILE A 108 2.23 -13.06 -2.39
CA ILE A 108 3.08 -12.21 -1.54
C ILE A 108 4.09 -11.43 -2.37
N GLY A 109 4.82 -12.09 -3.28
CA GLY A 109 5.79 -11.42 -4.15
C GLY A 109 5.18 -10.28 -4.97
N LYS A 110 4.05 -10.55 -5.64
CA LYS A 110 3.33 -9.57 -6.44
C LYS A 110 2.79 -8.40 -5.61
N GLN A 111 2.22 -8.66 -4.44
CA GLN A 111 1.68 -7.59 -3.59
C GLN A 111 2.79 -6.79 -2.90
N VAL A 112 3.91 -7.41 -2.53
CA VAL A 112 5.10 -6.70 -2.01
C VAL A 112 5.71 -5.81 -3.09
N GLU A 113 5.79 -6.28 -4.33
CA GLU A 113 6.22 -5.46 -5.45
C GLU A 113 5.35 -4.20 -5.62
N ALA A 114 4.02 -4.38 -5.64
CA ALA A 114 3.07 -3.27 -5.70
C ALA A 114 3.21 -2.32 -4.50
N PHE A 115 3.33 -2.89 -3.30
CA PHE A 115 3.51 -2.13 -2.06
C PHE A 115 4.80 -1.31 -2.06
N ILE A 116 5.94 -1.85 -2.50
CA ILE A 116 7.21 -1.12 -2.52
C ILE A 116 7.09 0.11 -3.42
N ARG A 117 6.48 -0.03 -4.62
CA ARG A 117 6.29 1.11 -5.53
C ARG A 117 5.38 2.18 -4.91
N GLU A 118 4.24 1.78 -4.37
CA GLU A 118 3.31 2.71 -3.70
C GLU A 118 3.96 3.37 -2.47
N PHE A 119 4.69 2.59 -1.67
CA PHE A 119 5.35 3.07 -0.46
C PHE A 119 6.36 4.19 -0.77
N PHE A 120 7.17 4.04 -1.82
CA PHE A 120 8.14 5.06 -2.23
C PHE A 120 7.51 6.26 -2.92
N ASP A 121 6.37 6.09 -3.61
CA ASP A 121 5.64 7.23 -4.18
C ASP A 121 5.09 8.14 -3.07
N GLN A 122 4.45 7.51 -2.07
CA GLN A 122 3.86 8.16 -0.90
C GLN A 122 4.90 8.69 0.10
N ASN A 123 6.02 7.96 0.26
CA ASN A 123 7.06 8.24 1.26
C ASN A 123 8.46 8.26 0.62
N PRO A 124 8.77 9.28 -0.20
CA PRO A 124 10.06 9.35 -0.88
C PRO A 124 11.25 9.47 0.08
N LEU A 125 11.07 9.98 1.31
CA LEU A 125 12.17 10.10 2.27
C LEU A 125 12.47 8.82 3.05
N SER A 126 11.62 7.81 2.88
CA SER A 126 11.72 6.55 3.63
C SER A 126 12.70 5.59 2.96
N HIS A 127 13.15 4.61 3.73
CA HIS A 127 14.02 3.54 3.26
C HIS A 127 13.35 2.19 3.54
N VAL A 128 13.53 1.26 2.62
CA VAL A 128 13.02 -0.11 2.74
C VAL A 128 14.20 -1.08 2.76
N GLY A 129 14.10 -2.10 3.59
CA GLY A 129 15.00 -3.26 3.58
C GLY A 129 14.17 -4.55 3.54
N LEU A 130 14.72 -5.60 2.92
CA LEU A 130 14.05 -6.89 2.81
C LEU A 130 14.81 -7.96 3.61
N VAL A 131 14.06 -8.70 4.40
CA VAL A 131 14.53 -9.89 5.12
C VAL A 131 13.61 -11.05 4.77
N THR A 132 14.17 -12.23 4.55
CA THR A 132 13.41 -13.46 4.35
C THR A 132 13.67 -14.43 5.46
N ILE A 133 12.65 -15.19 5.83
CA ILE A 133 12.76 -16.29 6.78
C ILE A 133 12.59 -17.59 6.01
N LYS A 134 13.57 -18.48 6.10
CA LYS A 134 13.61 -19.76 5.39
C LYS A 134 14.48 -20.75 6.16
N ASP A 135 14.10 -22.02 6.20
CA ASP A 135 14.89 -23.09 6.84
C ASP A 135 15.30 -22.80 8.31
N GLY A 136 14.44 -22.11 9.07
CA GLY A 136 14.70 -21.71 10.45
C GLY A 136 15.70 -20.54 10.61
N ILE A 137 16.12 -19.92 9.51
CA ILE A 137 17.13 -18.85 9.48
C ILE A 137 16.53 -17.58 8.88
N ALA A 138 16.99 -16.41 9.33
CA ALA A 138 16.69 -15.13 8.72
C ALA A 138 17.85 -14.66 7.84
N HIS A 139 17.54 -14.29 6.60
CA HIS A 139 18.50 -13.79 5.62
C HIS A 139 18.14 -12.37 5.20
N CYS A 140 19.10 -11.45 5.26
CA CYS A 140 18.94 -10.12 4.69
C CYS A 140 19.07 -10.22 3.16
N LEU A 141 17.99 -9.92 2.44
CA LEU A 141 17.99 -9.88 0.98
C LEU A 141 18.53 -8.57 0.44
N THR A 142 18.10 -7.46 1.04
CA THR A 142 18.55 -6.11 0.69
C THR A 142 18.71 -5.27 1.94
N GLU A 143 19.79 -4.50 1.96
CA GLU A 143 20.02 -3.47 2.97
C GLU A 143 19.02 -2.32 2.82
N LEU A 144 18.95 -1.44 3.82
CA LEU A 144 18.09 -0.25 3.76
C LEU A 144 18.49 0.64 2.59
N GLY A 145 17.57 0.78 1.65
CA GLY A 145 17.77 1.53 0.41
C GLY A 145 16.56 2.37 0.04
N GLY A 146 16.77 3.27 -0.93
CA GLY A 146 15.74 4.11 -1.52
C GLY A 146 15.35 3.72 -2.95
N SER A 147 15.83 2.58 -3.45
CA SER A 147 15.66 2.18 -4.86
C SER A 147 14.64 1.04 -4.99
N PRO A 148 13.40 1.31 -5.45
CA PRO A 148 12.34 0.31 -5.54
C PRO A 148 12.75 -0.93 -6.36
N GLU A 149 13.33 -0.71 -7.55
CA GLU A 149 13.66 -1.77 -8.49
C GLU A 149 14.75 -2.71 -7.97
N SER A 150 15.68 -2.20 -7.15
CA SER A 150 16.70 -3.05 -6.51
C SER A 150 16.07 -4.05 -5.53
N HIS A 151 15.08 -3.61 -4.75
CA HIS A 151 14.36 -4.45 -3.79
C HIS A 151 13.46 -5.45 -4.50
N ILE A 152 12.70 -5.00 -5.52
CA ILE A 152 11.79 -5.85 -6.30
C ILE A 152 12.57 -6.95 -7.00
N LYS A 153 13.67 -6.61 -7.69
CA LYS A 153 14.51 -7.60 -8.38
C LYS A 153 15.10 -8.63 -7.41
N ALA A 154 15.54 -8.20 -6.23
CA ALA A 154 16.10 -9.09 -5.22
C ALA A 154 15.06 -10.06 -4.65
N LEU A 155 13.83 -9.59 -4.43
CA LEU A 155 12.72 -10.43 -3.95
C LEU A 155 12.29 -11.44 -5.01
N MET A 156 12.00 -10.97 -6.22
CA MET A 156 11.51 -11.82 -7.32
C MET A 156 12.55 -12.87 -7.74
N GLY A 157 13.83 -12.60 -7.54
CA GLY A 157 14.92 -13.55 -7.79
C GLY A 157 15.08 -14.66 -6.74
N LYS A 158 14.35 -14.64 -5.62
CA LYS A 158 14.52 -15.61 -4.51
C LYS A 158 13.20 -16.15 -3.92
N LEU A 159 12.18 -16.39 -4.75
CA LEU A 159 10.86 -16.87 -4.32
C LEU A 159 10.78 -18.39 -4.04
N GLU A 160 11.85 -19.00 -3.53
CA GLU A 160 11.89 -20.43 -3.24
C GLU A 160 11.52 -20.72 -1.79
N CYS A 161 10.50 -21.55 -1.58
CA CYS A 161 9.97 -21.88 -0.26
C CYS A 161 10.55 -23.19 0.29
N SER A 162 11.10 -23.18 1.51
CA SER A 162 11.45 -24.43 2.22
C SER A 162 11.61 -24.25 3.73
N GLY A 163 11.55 -25.37 4.44
CA GLY A 163 11.79 -25.46 5.87
C GLY A 163 10.81 -24.66 6.73
N ASP A 164 11.24 -24.31 7.94
CA ASP A 164 10.41 -23.67 8.96
C ASP A 164 10.67 -22.16 9.07
N ALA A 165 9.71 -21.43 9.63
CA ALA A 165 9.85 -19.99 9.90
C ALA A 165 10.46 -19.76 11.29
N SER A 166 11.46 -18.88 11.42
CA SER A 166 11.98 -18.36 12.70
C SER A 166 11.79 -16.85 12.80
N LEU A 167 10.84 -16.43 13.65
CA LEU A 167 10.53 -15.02 13.89
C LEU A 167 11.59 -14.35 14.77
N GLN A 168 12.15 -15.08 15.75
CA GLN A 168 13.22 -14.57 16.61
C GLN A 168 14.43 -14.15 15.79
N ASN A 169 14.95 -15.02 14.92
CA ASN A 169 16.12 -14.72 14.10
C ASN A 169 15.89 -13.50 13.21
N ALA A 170 14.68 -13.34 12.67
CA ALA A 170 14.33 -12.18 11.85
C ALA A 170 14.32 -10.89 12.67
N LEU A 171 13.69 -10.91 13.85
CA LEU A 171 13.63 -9.74 14.73
C LEU A 171 15.01 -9.37 15.26
N GLU A 172 15.85 -10.32 15.65
CA GLU A 172 17.21 -10.05 16.13
C GLU A 172 18.09 -9.45 15.02
N LEU A 173 18.01 -9.98 13.80
CA LEU A 173 18.72 -9.43 12.64
C LEU A 173 18.28 -7.99 12.34
N VAL A 174 16.97 -7.76 12.28
CA VAL A 174 16.39 -6.44 12.01
C VAL A 174 16.67 -5.44 13.14
N LEU A 175 16.63 -5.89 14.40
CA LEU A 175 17.02 -5.10 15.58
C LEU A 175 18.47 -4.61 15.46
N GLY A 176 19.39 -5.47 15.00
CA GLY A 176 20.78 -5.11 14.76
C GLY A 176 20.95 -3.97 13.76
N TYR A 177 20.21 -4.00 12.64
CA TYR A 177 20.24 -2.96 11.62
C TYR A 177 19.52 -1.67 12.08
N LEU A 178 18.30 -1.79 12.61
CA LEU A 178 17.49 -0.63 13.02
C LEU A 178 18.12 0.13 14.19
N ASN A 179 18.95 -0.51 15.02
CA ASN A 179 19.66 0.18 16.10
C ASN A 179 20.76 1.15 15.62
N GLN A 180 21.28 0.95 14.41
CA GLN A 180 22.26 1.86 13.80
C GLN A 180 21.60 3.16 13.27
N ILE A 181 20.28 3.16 13.15
CA ILE A 181 19.52 4.26 12.55
C ILE A 181 19.40 5.42 13.54
N PRO A 182 19.53 6.67 13.07
CA PRO A 182 19.33 7.84 13.91
C PRO A 182 17.99 7.84 14.65
N SER A 183 17.96 8.42 15.85
CA SER A 183 16.78 8.45 16.72
C SER A 183 15.59 9.23 16.16
N TYR A 184 15.80 10.10 15.17
CA TYR A 184 14.72 10.82 14.48
C TYR A 184 13.96 9.96 13.47
N GLY A 185 14.53 8.82 13.07
CA GLY A 185 13.91 7.90 12.13
C GLY A 185 12.89 7.02 12.81
N HIS A 186 11.73 6.85 12.17
CA HIS A 186 10.75 5.86 12.62
C HIS A 186 11.22 4.47 12.21
N ARG A 187 11.40 3.59 13.19
CA ARG A 187 11.87 2.22 13.01
C ARG A 187 10.68 1.29 12.94
N GLU A 188 10.47 0.67 11.80
CA GLU A 188 9.29 -0.14 11.53
C GLU A 188 9.67 -1.51 10.98
N VAL A 189 8.89 -2.51 11.37
CA VAL A 189 8.99 -3.88 10.83
C VAL A 189 7.59 -4.31 10.40
N LEU A 190 7.46 -4.76 9.16
CA LEU A 190 6.25 -5.37 8.63
C LEU A 190 6.55 -6.84 8.32
N VAL A 191 5.94 -7.75 9.06
CA VAL A 191 6.13 -9.20 8.85
C VAL A 191 4.94 -9.74 8.06
N LEU A 192 5.22 -10.36 6.92
CA LEU A 192 4.25 -11.10 6.12
C LEU A 192 4.42 -12.57 6.46
N TYR A 193 3.52 -13.09 7.28
CA TYR A 193 3.69 -14.38 7.96
C TYR A 193 2.70 -15.41 7.40
N SER A 194 3.23 -16.52 6.88
CA SER A 194 2.44 -17.59 6.26
C SER A 194 2.27 -18.78 7.18
N ALA A 195 3.30 -19.12 7.95
CA ALA A 195 3.28 -20.24 8.89
C ALA A 195 2.31 -19.99 10.07
N LEU A 196 1.91 -21.09 10.73
CA LEU A 196 1.12 -21.06 11.98
C LEU A 196 1.95 -21.38 13.22
N SER A 197 3.22 -21.69 13.02
CA SER A 197 4.21 -21.98 14.06
C SER A 197 5.46 -21.16 13.78
N THR A 198 6.28 -20.99 14.81
CA THR A 198 7.63 -20.42 14.66
C THR A 198 8.62 -21.34 15.38
N CYS A 199 9.78 -21.56 14.76
CA CYS A 199 10.83 -22.45 15.21
C CYS A 199 12.04 -21.60 15.59
N ASP A 200 12.04 -21.14 16.84
CA ASP A 200 13.02 -20.19 17.36
C ASP A 200 14.02 -20.86 18.32
N PRO A 201 15.28 -20.41 18.35
CA PRO A 201 16.32 -21.03 19.18
C PRO A 201 16.21 -20.69 20.68
N GLY A 202 15.55 -19.59 21.05
CA GLY A 202 15.45 -19.12 22.43
C GLY A 202 14.06 -18.54 22.76
N ASP A 203 14.00 -17.72 23.83
CA ASP A 203 12.75 -17.08 24.23
C ASP A 203 12.45 -15.85 23.38
N LEU A 204 11.45 -15.98 22.52
CA LEU A 204 10.96 -14.89 21.68
C LEU A 204 10.39 -13.72 22.52
N MET A 205 9.87 -13.97 23.73
CA MET A 205 9.33 -12.91 24.60
C MET A 205 10.40 -11.91 25.02
N GLU A 206 11.63 -12.36 25.29
CA GLU A 206 12.76 -11.48 25.57
C GLU A 206 13.09 -10.59 24.35
N THR A 207 13.02 -11.16 23.15
CA THR A 207 13.26 -10.44 21.89
C THR A 207 12.19 -9.38 21.64
N ILE A 208 10.93 -9.67 21.95
CA ILE A 208 9.83 -8.68 21.93
C ILE A 208 10.16 -7.51 22.87
N GLN A 209 10.64 -7.78 24.08
CA GLN A 209 11.04 -6.73 25.02
C GLN A 209 12.25 -5.92 24.52
N LYS A 210 13.22 -6.55 23.84
CA LYS A 210 14.34 -5.84 23.17
C LYS A 210 13.84 -4.90 22.07
N CYS A 211 12.87 -5.34 21.26
CA CYS A 211 12.24 -4.51 20.22
C CYS A 211 11.53 -3.29 20.83
N LYS A 212 10.74 -3.51 21.89
CA LYS A 212 10.05 -2.45 22.64
C LYS A 212 11.03 -1.43 23.21
N LYS A 213 12.09 -1.89 23.88
CA LYS A 213 13.16 -1.04 24.42
C LYS A 213 13.85 -0.20 23.34
N SER A 214 14.00 -0.78 22.14
CA SER A 214 14.64 -0.13 20.98
C SER A 214 13.67 0.77 20.19
N LYS A 215 12.44 0.95 20.66
CA LYS A 215 11.36 1.76 20.06
C LYS A 215 11.04 1.34 18.61
N ILE A 216 11.10 0.04 18.34
CA ILE A 216 10.77 -0.52 17.03
C ILE A 216 9.29 -0.88 17.03
N ARG A 217 8.55 -0.40 16.03
CA ARG A 217 7.14 -0.75 15.83
C ARG A 217 7.05 -1.96 14.91
N CYS A 218 6.51 -3.08 15.41
CA CYS A 218 6.34 -4.30 14.62
C CYS A 218 4.87 -4.51 14.27
N SER A 219 4.55 -4.61 12.99
CA SER A 219 3.22 -4.99 12.49
C SER A 219 3.33 -6.32 11.76
N VAL A 220 2.28 -7.13 11.83
CA VAL A 220 2.27 -8.47 11.22
C VAL A 220 0.98 -8.63 10.41
N ILE A 221 1.09 -9.20 9.21
CA ILE A 221 -0.04 -9.65 8.40
C ILE A 221 0.08 -11.17 8.29
N GLY A 222 -0.85 -11.89 8.92
CA GLY A 222 -0.96 -13.35 8.82
C GLY A 222 -1.78 -13.75 7.59
N LEU A 223 -1.37 -14.78 6.86
CA LEU A 223 -2.14 -15.27 5.70
C LEU A 223 -3.18 -16.34 6.06
N ALA A 224 -2.99 -17.10 7.15
CA ALA A 224 -3.85 -18.22 7.51
C ALA A 224 -4.72 -17.95 8.74
N ALA A 225 -4.09 -17.88 9.93
CA ALA A 225 -4.81 -17.70 11.18
C ALA A 225 -4.08 -16.76 12.13
N GLU A 226 -4.80 -16.31 13.16
CA GLU A 226 -4.24 -15.48 14.21
C GLU A 226 -3.29 -16.27 15.13
N MET A 227 -2.05 -15.80 15.25
CA MET A 227 -1.06 -16.34 16.18
C MET A 227 -0.94 -15.46 17.43
N PHE A 228 -1.06 -16.07 18.61
CA PHE A 228 -0.95 -15.38 19.90
C PHE A 228 0.34 -14.57 20.02
N VAL A 229 1.47 -15.16 19.64
CA VAL A 229 2.78 -14.52 19.79
C VAL A 229 2.94 -13.30 18.87
N CYS A 230 2.46 -13.39 17.62
CA CYS A 230 2.44 -12.26 16.68
C CYS A 230 1.51 -11.14 17.17
N LYS A 231 0.34 -11.49 17.71
CA LYS A 231 -0.58 -10.52 18.33
C LYS A 231 0.07 -9.80 19.50
N HIS A 232 0.73 -10.55 20.39
CA HIS A 232 1.44 -9.99 21.54
C HIS A 232 2.59 -9.07 21.12
N LEU A 233 3.40 -9.45 20.12
CA LEU A 233 4.44 -8.61 19.53
C LEU A 233 3.89 -7.27 19.05
N CYS A 234 2.79 -7.29 18.27
CA CYS A 234 2.19 -6.06 17.76
C CYS A 234 1.66 -5.16 18.89
N GLN A 235 1.00 -5.74 19.90
CA GLN A 235 0.48 -5.00 21.05
C GLN A 235 1.58 -4.34 21.88
N GLU A 236 2.66 -5.07 22.17
CA GLU A 236 3.78 -4.57 22.98
C GLU A 236 4.60 -3.47 22.26
N THR A 237 4.69 -3.55 20.94
CA THR A 237 5.46 -2.60 20.11
C THR A 237 4.61 -1.47 19.52
N GLY A 238 3.30 -1.46 19.75
CA GLY A 238 2.37 -0.45 19.21
C GLY A 238 2.13 -0.55 17.70
N GLY A 239 2.33 -1.73 17.12
CA GLY A 239 1.95 -2.04 15.74
C GLY A 239 0.55 -2.65 15.63
N THR A 240 0.25 -3.21 14.46
CA THR A 240 -1.06 -3.81 14.16
C THR A 240 -0.89 -5.25 13.69
N TYR A 241 -1.82 -6.11 14.12
CA TYR A 241 -1.91 -7.49 13.63
C TYR A 241 -3.21 -7.67 12.85
N SER A 242 -3.09 -8.15 11.62
CA SER A 242 -4.23 -8.39 10.73
C SER A 242 -4.09 -9.78 10.09
N VAL A 243 -5.22 -10.40 9.75
CA VAL A 243 -5.26 -11.69 9.05
C VAL A 243 -5.94 -11.48 7.70
N ALA A 244 -5.26 -11.88 6.63
CA ALA A 244 -5.81 -11.84 5.28
C ALA A 244 -6.88 -12.91 5.08
N LEU A 245 -7.89 -12.59 4.28
CA LEU A 245 -8.99 -13.52 3.96
C LEU A 245 -8.90 -14.01 2.52
N ASP A 246 -8.56 -13.10 1.60
CA ASP A 246 -8.39 -13.34 0.18
C ASP A 246 -7.29 -12.42 -0.39
N GLU A 247 -6.97 -12.55 -1.68
CA GLU A 247 -5.91 -11.77 -2.35
C GLU A 247 -6.20 -10.26 -2.30
N SER A 248 -7.45 -9.86 -2.51
CA SER A 248 -7.89 -8.46 -2.46
C SER A 248 -7.69 -7.85 -1.08
N HIS A 249 -8.13 -8.54 -0.03
CA HIS A 249 -8.00 -8.10 1.34
C HIS A 249 -6.54 -8.06 1.75
N PHE A 250 -5.71 -9.03 1.33
CA PHE A 250 -4.27 -8.97 1.56
C PHE A 250 -3.62 -7.73 0.93
N LYS A 251 -4.00 -7.41 -0.32
CA LYS A 251 -3.56 -6.18 -1.00
C LYS A 251 -4.00 -4.92 -0.25
N GLU A 252 -5.22 -4.89 0.27
CA GLU A 252 -5.68 -3.76 1.08
C GLU A 252 -4.86 -3.62 2.37
N LEU A 253 -4.69 -4.71 3.11
CA LEU A 253 -3.95 -4.74 4.37
C LEU A 253 -2.50 -4.29 4.20
N ILE A 254 -1.80 -4.74 3.15
CA ILE A 254 -0.41 -4.32 2.93
C ILE A 254 -0.34 -2.83 2.55
N LEU A 255 -1.27 -2.34 1.73
CA LEU A 255 -1.32 -0.93 1.32
C LEU A 255 -1.73 0.01 2.46
N GLU A 256 -2.44 -0.46 3.48
CA GLU A 256 -2.71 0.32 4.70
C GLU A 256 -1.44 0.72 5.47
N HIS A 257 -0.33 0.01 5.26
CA HIS A 257 0.97 0.35 5.84
C HIS A 257 1.77 1.36 5.00
N ALA A 258 1.30 1.73 3.80
CA ALA A 258 1.94 2.73 2.96
C ALA A 258 1.89 4.14 3.58
N PRO A 259 0.76 4.69 4.04
CA PRO A 259 0.76 5.99 4.70
C PRO A 259 1.53 5.98 6.03
N PRO A 260 2.21 7.08 6.41
CA PRO A 260 2.98 7.16 7.64
C PRO A 260 2.05 7.05 8.85
N PRO A 261 2.33 6.14 9.79
CA PRO A 261 1.51 6.02 10.98
C PRO A 261 1.61 7.25 11.90
N PRO A 262 0.62 7.45 12.79
CA PRO A 262 0.74 8.44 13.85
C PRO A 262 1.94 8.10 14.74
N ALA A 263 2.79 9.10 15.04
CA ALA A 263 3.87 8.91 15.99
C ALA A 263 3.30 8.77 17.40
N ILE A 264 3.78 7.77 18.14
CA ILE A 264 3.50 7.66 19.58
C ILE A 264 4.19 8.86 20.26
N ALA A 265 3.44 9.63 21.05
CA ALA A 265 3.90 10.91 21.61
C ALA A 265 5.25 10.79 22.35
N GLU A 266 5.50 9.68 23.04
CA GLU A 266 6.75 9.40 23.77
C GLU A 266 7.99 9.24 22.87
N TYR A 267 7.79 8.94 21.59
CA TYR A 267 8.86 8.67 20.62
C TYR A 267 9.01 9.78 19.58
N ALA A 268 8.16 10.80 19.63
CA ALA A 268 8.06 11.84 18.63
C ALA A 268 9.01 13.03 18.95
N THR A 269 10.32 12.79 19.01
CA THR A 269 11.29 13.89 19.20
C THR A 269 11.47 14.68 17.90
N ALA A 270 11.10 15.95 17.90
CA ALA A 270 11.33 16.84 16.75
C ALA A 270 12.83 17.16 16.62
N ASN A 271 13.45 16.66 15.54
CA ASN A 271 14.85 16.89 15.23
C ASN A 271 14.97 17.64 13.90
N LEU A 272 15.85 18.65 13.86
CA LEU A 272 16.13 19.41 12.64
C LEU A 272 17.25 18.72 11.86
N ILE A 273 16.93 18.23 10.66
CA ILE A 273 17.86 17.49 9.81
C ILE A 273 18.33 18.41 8.68
N LYS A 274 19.64 18.41 8.41
CA LYS A 274 20.20 19.12 7.26
C LYS A 274 20.00 18.28 6.00
N MET A 275 19.29 18.83 5.01
CA MET A 275 19.07 18.20 3.71
C MET A 275 19.74 19.02 2.60
N GLY A 276 20.14 18.35 1.51
CA GLY A 276 20.71 18.98 0.33
C GLY A 276 19.75 18.91 -0.85
N PHE A 277 19.57 20.05 -1.54
CA PHE A 277 18.84 20.12 -2.80
C PHE A 277 19.84 20.19 -3.96
N PRO A 278 20.19 19.05 -4.58
CA PRO A 278 21.16 19.04 -5.66
C PRO A 278 20.54 19.55 -6.96
N GLN A 279 21.37 20.19 -7.78
CA GLN A 279 20.97 20.62 -9.12
C GLN A 279 21.22 19.49 -10.11
N ARG A 280 20.30 19.32 -11.08
CA ARG A 280 20.46 18.37 -12.18
C ARG A 280 21.45 18.97 -13.20
N SER A 281 22.53 18.25 -13.47
CA SER A 281 23.53 18.60 -14.47
C SER A 281 23.02 18.30 -15.88
N ALA A 282 23.54 19.03 -16.87
CA ALA A 282 23.20 18.84 -18.28
C ALA A 282 23.50 17.41 -18.76
N GLU A 283 22.65 16.88 -19.65
CA GLU A 283 22.65 15.47 -20.08
C GLU A 283 23.92 15.05 -20.83
N GLY A 284 24.67 15.99 -21.43
CA GLY A 284 25.92 15.72 -22.15
C GLY A 284 27.19 15.63 -21.29
N SER A 285 27.09 15.76 -19.96
CA SER A 285 28.28 15.75 -19.09
C SER A 285 28.64 14.34 -18.65
N VAL A 286 29.86 13.89 -18.93
CA VAL A 286 30.43 12.63 -18.40
C VAL A 286 30.97 12.91 -17.00
N ALA A 287 30.56 12.11 -16.01
CA ALA A 287 31.26 12.10 -14.74
C ALA A 287 31.21 10.72 -14.08
N ILE A 288 32.17 10.50 -13.19
CA ILE A 288 32.23 9.31 -12.36
C ILE A 288 31.13 9.45 -11.30
N CYS A 289 30.18 8.50 -11.30
CA CYS A 289 29.10 8.46 -10.31
C CYS A 289 29.57 7.66 -9.10
N THR A 290 29.57 8.27 -7.91
CA THR A 290 29.99 7.58 -6.67
C THR A 290 29.03 6.47 -6.23
N CYS A 291 27.84 6.40 -6.82
CA CYS A 291 26.90 5.30 -6.53
C CYS A 291 27.33 3.96 -7.15
N HIS A 292 28.01 4.00 -8.30
CA HIS A 292 28.36 2.80 -9.08
C HIS A 292 29.86 2.68 -9.31
N GLU A 293 30.65 3.69 -8.91
CA GLU A 293 32.08 3.82 -9.19
C GLU A 293 32.43 3.77 -10.70
N GLU A 294 31.42 4.00 -11.54
CA GLU A 294 31.52 3.96 -12.99
C GLU A 294 31.30 5.36 -13.59
N ALA A 295 31.94 5.60 -14.73
CA ALA A 295 31.68 6.79 -15.55
C ALA A 295 30.32 6.63 -16.24
N LYS A 296 29.32 7.39 -15.78
CA LYS A 296 28.02 7.44 -16.45
C LYS A 296 27.92 8.69 -17.33
N THR A 297 27.58 8.47 -18.59
CA THR A 297 27.11 9.46 -19.55
C THR A 297 25.61 9.68 -19.33
N GLY A 298 25.18 10.92 -19.09
CA GLY A 298 23.77 11.27 -18.89
C GLY A 298 23.55 12.23 -17.74
N GLY A 299 22.33 12.75 -17.60
CA GLY A 299 21.97 13.68 -16.50
C GLY A 299 22.19 13.05 -15.12
N GLY A 300 22.70 13.83 -14.17
CA GLY A 300 22.87 13.40 -12.78
C GLY A 300 22.79 14.59 -11.83
N TYR A 301 22.79 14.32 -10.53
CA TYR A 301 22.59 15.32 -9.50
C TYR A 301 23.90 15.67 -8.81
N THR A 302 24.19 16.96 -8.65
CA THR A 302 25.42 17.41 -7.99
C THR A 302 25.16 17.74 -6.53
N CYS A 303 25.82 17.05 -5.61
CA CYS A 303 25.71 17.30 -4.17
C CYS A 303 26.10 18.75 -3.84
N PRO A 304 25.26 19.53 -3.12
CA PRO A 304 25.57 20.92 -2.84
C PRO A 304 26.78 21.11 -1.91
N ARG A 305 27.08 20.13 -1.05
CA ARG A 305 28.15 20.19 -0.04
C ARG A 305 29.52 19.77 -0.58
N CYS A 306 29.65 18.55 -1.11
CA CYS A 306 30.93 18.02 -1.58
C CYS A 306 31.09 18.01 -3.10
N LYS A 307 30.09 18.49 -3.85
CA LYS A 307 30.08 18.56 -5.33
C LYS A 307 30.21 17.21 -6.05
N VAL A 308 30.08 16.10 -5.34
CA VAL A 308 30.04 14.77 -5.94
C VAL A 308 28.78 14.57 -6.77
N ARG A 309 28.88 13.76 -7.82
CA ARG A 309 27.74 13.41 -8.66
C ARG A 309 27.07 12.13 -8.18
N VAL A 310 25.75 12.19 -8.18
CA VAL A 310 24.84 11.12 -7.76
C VAL A 310 23.88 10.84 -8.92
N CYS A 311 23.56 9.57 -9.11
CA CYS A 311 22.76 9.12 -10.23
C CYS A 311 21.25 9.37 -10.01
N GLU A 312 20.74 9.07 -8.82
CA GLU A 312 19.31 9.11 -8.49
C GLU A 312 19.04 9.85 -7.18
N LEU A 313 17.81 10.35 -7.04
CA LEU A 313 17.29 10.92 -5.81
C LEU A 313 16.00 10.19 -5.44
N PRO A 314 15.66 10.11 -4.15
CA PRO A 314 16.42 10.58 -2.99
C PRO A 314 17.51 9.59 -2.57
N THR A 315 18.64 10.09 -2.08
CA THR A 315 19.71 9.21 -1.58
C THR A 315 20.64 9.93 -0.60
N GLU A 316 21.41 9.17 0.17
CA GLU A 316 22.47 9.72 1.02
C GLU A 316 23.79 9.85 0.25
N CYS A 317 24.43 11.01 0.36
CA CYS A 317 25.72 11.25 -0.27
C CYS A 317 26.85 10.47 0.43
N ARG A 318 27.37 9.41 -0.22
CA ARG A 318 28.46 8.55 0.30
C ARG A 318 29.72 9.27 0.79
N ILE A 319 30.04 10.46 0.26
CA ILE A 319 31.22 11.22 0.68
C ILE A 319 30.98 12.07 1.93
N CYS A 320 29.81 12.70 2.06
CA CYS A 320 29.58 13.72 3.09
C CYS A 320 28.39 13.45 4.03
N GLY A 321 27.71 12.32 3.85
CA GLY A 321 26.56 11.88 4.64
C GLY A 321 25.33 12.79 4.53
N LEU A 322 25.30 13.71 3.56
CA LEU A 322 24.16 14.62 3.39
C LEU A 322 23.05 13.90 2.63
N THR A 323 21.85 13.86 3.21
CA THR A 323 20.65 13.38 2.52
C THR A 323 20.29 14.34 1.38
N LEU A 324 20.27 13.82 0.15
CA LEU A 324 19.99 14.57 -1.07
C LEU A 324 18.56 14.28 -1.53
N ILE A 325 17.78 15.35 -1.72
CA ILE A 325 16.36 15.27 -2.04
C ILE A 325 15.97 16.34 -3.06
N SER A 326 14.88 16.12 -3.78
CA SER A 326 14.29 17.10 -4.68
C SER A 326 13.08 17.77 -3.99
N SER A 327 12.76 19.01 -4.37
CA SER A 327 11.56 19.69 -3.85
C SER A 327 10.26 18.91 -4.13
N PRO A 328 10.08 18.26 -5.32
CA PRO A 328 8.94 17.38 -5.56
C PRO A 328 8.80 16.22 -4.57
N HIS A 329 9.91 15.65 -4.08
CA HIS A 329 9.85 14.57 -3.09
C HIS A 329 9.27 15.04 -1.77
N LEU A 330 9.66 16.23 -1.30
CA LEU A 330 9.03 16.82 -0.14
C LEU A 330 7.56 17.08 -0.40
N ALA A 331 7.23 17.69 -1.54
CA ALA A 331 5.86 18.03 -1.94
C ALA A 331 4.93 16.81 -1.91
N ARG A 332 5.40 15.64 -2.37
CA ARG A 332 4.62 14.40 -2.29
C ARG A 332 4.25 14.04 -0.86
N SER A 333 5.12 14.23 0.13
CA SER A 333 4.77 13.94 1.53
C SER A 333 3.87 14.99 2.22
N TYR A 334 3.57 16.13 1.59
CA TYR A 334 2.75 17.19 2.22
C TYR A 334 1.30 16.77 2.46
N HIS A 335 0.72 15.92 1.62
CA HIS A 335 -0.68 15.52 1.78
C HIS A 335 -0.90 14.71 3.07
N HIS A 336 0.14 14.03 3.57
CA HIS A 336 0.10 13.40 4.88
C HIS A 336 0.01 14.43 6.02
N LEU A 337 0.65 15.59 5.88
CA LEU A 337 0.64 16.65 6.89
C LEU A 337 -0.66 17.45 6.90
N PHE A 338 -1.23 17.68 5.72
CA PHE A 338 -2.44 18.47 5.55
C PHE A 338 -3.48 17.70 4.73
N PRO A 339 -4.07 16.63 5.29
CA PRO A 339 -5.07 15.84 4.60
C PRO A 339 -6.31 16.69 4.28
N ILE A 340 -6.99 16.32 3.20
CA ILE A 340 -8.30 16.92 2.88
C ILE A 340 -9.31 16.47 3.93
N VAL A 341 -10.20 17.39 4.30
CA VAL A 341 -11.33 17.08 5.17
C VAL A 341 -12.34 16.25 4.38
N MET A 342 -12.78 15.14 4.94
CA MET A 342 -13.84 14.30 4.39
C MET A 342 -15.04 15.14 3.95
N PHE A 343 -15.61 14.83 2.78
CA PHE A 343 -16.79 15.52 2.27
C PHE A 343 -18.08 15.00 2.94
N ASP A 344 -19.01 15.92 3.20
CA ASP A 344 -20.28 15.64 3.86
C ASP A 344 -21.25 14.99 2.86
N GLU A 345 -21.95 13.93 3.28
CA GLU A 345 -22.98 13.29 2.46
C GLU A 345 -24.21 14.20 2.35
N VAL A 346 -24.68 14.41 1.12
CA VAL A 346 -25.93 15.15 0.88
C VAL A 346 -27.09 14.18 1.04
N SER A 347 -27.93 14.42 2.05
CA SER A 347 -29.14 13.63 2.20
C SER A 347 -30.12 13.93 1.05
N PRO A 348 -30.82 12.92 0.50
CA PRO A 348 -31.85 13.11 -0.52
C PRO A 348 -32.92 14.15 -0.15
N SER A 349 -33.23 14.27 1.13
CA SER A 349 -34.17 15.25 1.69
C SER A 349 -33.68 16.70 1.62
N SER A 350 -32.37 16.92 1.66
CA SER A 350 -31.72 18.24 1.63
C SER A 350 -31.64 18.84 0.23
N GLN A 351 -31.81 18.02 -0.82
CA GLN A 351 -31.79 18.48 -2.21
C GLN A 351 -33.07 19.22 -2.63
N ASN A 352 -34.15 19.09 -1.85
CA ASN A 352 -35.43 19.76 -2.08
C ASN A 352 -35.60 21.06 -1.28
N ASP A 353 -34.59 21.47 -0.51
CA ASP A 353 -34.66 22.71 0.27
C ASP A 353 -34.34 23.92 -0.65
N PRO A 354 -35.30 24.82 -0.91
CA PRO A 354 -35.11 25.97 -1.83
C PRO A 354 -34.08 26.99 -1.34
N SER A 355 -33.56 26.84 -0.11
CA SER A 355 -32.50 27.69 0.45
C SER A 355 -31.10 27.38 -0.08
N PHE A 356 -30.88 26.22 -0.71
CA PHE A 356 -29.61 25.85 -1.31
C PHE A 356 -29.76 25.54 -2.81
N SER A 357 -29.37 26.49 -3.66
CA SER A 357 -29.21 26.27 -5.10
C SER A 357 -27.96 25.41 -5.34
N PHE A 358 -28.08 24.10 -5.17
CA PHE A 358 -27.02 23.16 -5.53
C PHE A 358 -27.00 22.96 -7.04
N SER A 359 -25.82 22.91 -7.65
CA SER A 359 -25.70 22.58 -9.07
C SER A 359 -26.01 21.10 -9.27
N ASN A 360 -26.89 20.78 -10.23
CA ASN A 360 -27.18 19.39 -10.60
C ASN A 360 -25.99 18.67 -11.28
N THR A 361 -24.83 19.31 -11.38
CA THR A 361 -23.61 18.77 -11.97
C THR A 361 -22.50 18.69 -10.93
N CYS A 362 -21.67 17.65 -11.06
CA CYS A 362 -20.45 17.50 -10.29
C CYS A 362 -19.46 18.62 -10.66
N PHE A 363 -18.91 19.33 -9.67
CA PHE A 363 -17.91 20.37 -9.92
C PHE A 363 -16.62 19.82 -10.56
N GLY A 364 -16.25 18.57 -10.27
CA GLY A 364 -15.04 17.94 -10.78
C GLY A 364 -15.17 17.47 -12.23
N CYS A 365 -16.09 16.54 -12.49
CA CYS A 365 -16.25 15.89 -13.80
C CYS A 365 -17.38 16.47 -14.66
N GLN A 366 -18.16 17.43 -14.16
CA GLN A 366 -19.31 18.05 -14.84
C GLN A 366 -20.46 17.10 -15.18
N GLN A 367 -20.41 15.83 -14.75
CA GLN A 367 -21.49 14.88 -14.93
C GLN A 367 -22.72 15.28 -14.11
N SER A 368 -23.91 15.01 -14.66
CA SER A 368 -25.18 15.20 -13.96
C SER A 368 -25.29 14.24 -12.77
N LEU A 369 -25.58 14.78 -11.59
CA LEU A 369 -25.75 14.01 -10.35
C LEU A 369 -27.16 13.41 -10.21
N ASN A 370 -28.06 13.76 -11.12
CA ASN A 370 -29.38 13.14 -11.27
C ASN A 370 -29.22 11.90 -12.17
N SER A 371 -29.02 10.74 -11.55
CA SER A 371 -28.99 9.46 -12.28
C SER A 371 -30.35 9.17 -12.91
N GLN A 372 -30.34 8.56 -14.10
CA GLN A 372 -31.54 8.22 -14.88
C GLN A 372 -32.56 7.43 -14.04
N GLY A 373 -33.68 8.08 -13.72
CA GLY A 373 -34.81 7.47 -12.98
C GLY A 373 -34.96 7.96 -11.55
N ASN A 374 -35.30 9.24 -11.35
CA ASN A 374 -35.92 9.85 -10.14
C ASN A 374 -35.35 9.51 -8.74
N LYS A 375 -34.22 8.82 -8.65
CA LYS A 375 -33.47 8.58 -7.41
C LYS A 375 -32.26 9.51 -7.43
N PRO A 376 -32.14 10.43 -6.46
CA PRO A 376 -30.98 11.31 -6.41
C PRO A 376 -29.73 10.45 -6.23
N GLY A 377 -28.75 10.66 -7.12
CA GLY A 377 -27.45 10.02 -7.00
C GLY A 377 -26.79 10.46 -5.69
N LEU A 378 -26.11 9.54 -5.02
CA LEU A 378 -25.30 9.86 -3.86
C LEU A 378 -24.26 10.91 -4.27
N SER A 379 -24.28 12.04 -3.57
CA SER A 379 -23.37 13.15 -3.82
C SER A 379 -22.81 13.66 -2.51
N VAL A 380 -21.63 14.25 -2.59
CA VAL A 380 -20.90 14.72 -1.43
C VAL A 380 -20.55 16.20 -1.60
N ILE A 381 -20.46 16.93 -0.49
CA ILE A 381 -20.15 18.35 -0.49
C ILE A 381 -18.89 18.61 0.32
N CYS A 382 -17.98 19.42 -0.25
CA CYS A 382 -16.83 19.87 0.49
C CYS A 382 -17.24 20.86 1.60
N PRO A 383 -16.88 20.63 2.88
CA PRO A 383 -17.29 21.53 3.97
C PRO A 383 -16.70 22.94 3.87
N LYS A 384 -15.59 23.13 3.14
CA LYS A 384 -14.87 24.40 3.00
C LYS A 384 -15.39 25.27 1.85
N CYS A 385 -15.42 24.74 0.63
CA CYS A 385 -15.86 25.51 -0.55
C CYS A 385 -17.35 25.31 -0.88
N LYS A 386 -18.04 24.38 -0.21
CA LYS A 386 -19.46 24.05 -0.40
C LYS A 386 -19.83 23.61 -1.82
N GLN A 387 -18.84 23.20 -2.62
CA GLN A 387 -19.06 22.62 -3.96
C GLN A 387 -19.43 21.13 -3.85
N GLN A 388 -20.24 20.66 -4.80
CA GLN A 388 -20.76 19.29 -4.87
C GLN A 388 -19.93 18.42 -5.82
N PHE A 389 -19.68 17.18 -5.41
CA PHE A 389 -18.92 16.18 -6.16
C PHE A 389 -19.66 14.85 -6.21
N CYS A 390 -19.45 14.07 -7.29
CA CYS A 390 -19.82 12.66 -7.32
C CYS A 390 -18.86 11.81 -6.48
N LEU A 391 -19.24 10.57 -6.19
CA LEU A 391 -18.41 9.65 -5.39
C LEU A 391 -17.08 9.30 -6.05
N ASP A 392 -17.02 9.17 -7.38
CA ASP A 392 -15.76 8.93 -8.10
C ASP A 392 -14.79 10.11 -7.96
N CYS A 393 -15.32 11.33 -8.05
CA CYS A 393 -14.54 12.53 -7.79
C CYS A 393 -14.11 12.61 -6.32
N ASP A 394 -14.95 12.19 -5.37
CA ASP A 394 -14.59 12.09 -3.95
C ASP A 394 -13.39 11.16 -3.73
N ILE A 395 -13.43 9.96 -4.34
CA ILE A 395 -12.34 8.97 -4.31
C ILE A 395 -11.07 9.56 -4.92
N TYR A 396 -11.15 10.06 -6.15
CA TYR A 396 -10.00 10.62 -6.84
C TYR A 396 -9.37 11.80 -6.09
N ILE A 397 -10.19 12.67 -5.50
CA ILE A 397 -9.72 13.83 -4.73
C ILE A 397 -8.95 13.38 -3.49
N HIS A 398 -9.41 12.36 -2.77
CA HIS A 398 -8.82 11.94 -1.51
C HIS A 398 -7.68 10.93 -1.68
N GLU A 399 -7.69 10.08 -2.72
CA GLU A 399 -6.67 9.05 -2.96
C GLU A 399 -5.54 9.48 -3.89
N SER A 400 -5.81 10.33 -4.89
CA SER A 400 -4.81 10.65 -5.93
C SER A 400 -4.46 12.13 -5.97
N LEU A 401 -5.46 13.02 -6.02
CA LEU A 401 -5.21 14.45 -6.22
C LEU A 401 -4.72 15.15 -4.95
N HIS A 402 -5.19 14.67 -3.79
CA HIS A 402 -4.96 15.21 -2.46
C HIS A 402 -5.24 16.71 -2.30
N ASN A 403 -5.96 17.33 -3.23
CA ASN A 403 -6.37 18.73 -3.21
C ASN A 403 -7.81 18.85 -3.70
N CYS A 404 -8.63 19.66 -3.03
CA CYS A 404 -10.00 19.93 -3.48
C CYS A 404 -10.00 21.01 -4.57
N PRO A 405 -10.41 20.72 -5.82
CA PRO A 405 -10.41 21.69 -6.91
C PRO A 405 -11.21 22.95 -6.58
N GLY A 406 -12.37 22.80 -5.93
CA GLY A 406 -13.21 23.95 -5.55
C GLY A 406 -12.56 24.88 -4.52
N CYS A 407 -11.73 24.33 -3.61
CA CYS A 407 -10.99 25.15 -2.66
C CYS A 407 -9.86 25.93 -3.34
N GLU A 408 -9.11 25.30 -4.26
CA GLU A 408 -8.00 25.95 -4.96
C GLU A 408 -8.47 27.03 -5.95
N SER A 409 -9.58 26.79 -6.65
CA SER A 409 -10.23 27.81 -7.50
C SER A 409 -10.70 29.02 -6.69
N SER A 410 -11.17 28.81 -5.46
CA SER A 410 -11.66 29.88 -4.59
C SER A 410 -10.55 30.68 -3.89
N ARG A 411 -9.33 30.14 -3.81
CA ARG A 411 -8.18 30.87 -3.24
C ARG A 411 -7.73 32.01 -4.14
N HIS A 412 -7.76 31.81 -5.45
CA HIS A 412 -7.33 32.81 -6.42
C HIS A 412 -8.28 33.99 -6.52
N SER A 413 -9.60 33.79 -6.34
CA SER A 413 -10.59 34.87 -6.41
C SER A 413 -10.50 35.87 -5.25
N LYS A 414 -9.98 35.46 -4.08
CA LYS A 414 -9.81 36.36 -2.92
C LYS A 414 -8.47 37.09 -2.88
N SER A 415 -7.48 36.66 -3.67
CA SER A 415 -6.10 37.20 -3.62
C SER A 415 -5.86 38.50 -4.40
N VAL A 416 -6.86 39.02 -5.12
CA VAL A 416 -6.72 40.23 -5.98
C VAL A 416 -7.17 41.53 -5.27
N THR A 417 -7.21 41.54 -3.94
CA THR A 417 -7.43 42.78 -3.17
C THR A 417 -6.34 42.95 -2.13
N ALA A 418 -5.20 43.46 -2.58
CA ALA A 418 -4.23 44.21 -1.78
C ALA A 418 -3.51 45.20 -2.69
#